data_AF-A0A820PD50-F1
#
_entry.id   AF-A0A820PD50-F1
#
_cell.length_a   1.000
_cell.length_b   1.000
_cell.length_c   1.000
_cell.angle_alpha   90.00
_cell.angle_beta   90.00
_cell.angle_gamma   90.00
#
_symmetry.space_group_name_H-M   'P 1'
#
loop_
_entity.id
_entity.type
_entity.pdbx_description
1 polymer ?
#
loop_
_entity_poly.entity_id
_entity_poly.type
_entity_poly.pdbx_seq_one_letter_code
_entity_poly.pdbx_strand_id
1 'polypeptide(L)'
;NYNQEGYGEFGFQVALSKRPERIIISAPGSFYFRGGIHSLPILEHNWIDTRHPFIAPHYPWREVGWLRYPTNYSANEYDDWCYRGYAVAVGNFNEDDNQEIVVSIPKLHNYRGAVEIMNSNLD
;
A
#
# COMPACT_ATOMS: atom_id res chain seq x y z
N ASN A 1 0.09 -12.76 -14.53
CA ASN A 1 1.53 -12.71 -14.20
C ASN A 1 1.72 -13.10 -12.75
N TYR A 2 2.06 -14.36 -12.48
CA TYR A 2 2.23 -14.89 -11.12
C TYR A 2 3.50 -14.39 -10.40
N ASN A 3 4.40 -13.71 -11.10
CA ASN A 3 5.75 -13.43 -10.61
C ASN A 3 5.94 -12.02 -10.02
N GLN A 4 4.91 -11.18 -10.02
CA GLN A 4 5.05 -9.79 -9.55
C GLN A 4 4.78 -9.67 -8.04
N GLU A 5 3.99 -10.56 -7.45
CA GLU A 5 3.54 -10.45 -6.05
C GLU A 5 3.94 -11.64 -5.17
N GLY A 6 4.67 -12.63 -5.71
CA GLY A 6 5.05 -13.84 -4.96
C GLY A 6 5.93 -13.57 -3.75
N TYR A 7 6.64 -12.43 -3.74
CA TYR A 7 7.43 -11.92 -2.62
C TYR A 7 6.87 -10.61 -2.07
N GLY A 8 5.57 -10.31 -2.28
CA GLY A 8 5.00 -9.00 -1.97
C GLY A 8 5.22 -8.54 -0.52
N GLU A 9 5.25 -9.47 0.44
CA GLU A 9 5.39 -9.16 1.88
C GLU A 9 4.28 -8.20 2.36
N PHE A 10 3.04 -8.42 1.89
CA PHE A 10 1.88 -7.64 2.26
C PHE A 10 1.70 -7.57 3.79
N GLY A 11 1.55 -6.36 4.31
CA GLY A 11 1.44 -6.13 5.74
C GLY A 11 2.77 -6.02 6.46
N PHE A 12 3.89 -5.89 5.72
CA PHE A 12 5.19 -5.53 6.29
C PHE A 12 5.07 -4.31 7.22
N GLN A 13 4.30 -3.31 6.80
CA GLN A 13 3.75 -2.32 7.69
C GLN A 13 2.30 -1.95 7.31
N VAL A 14 1.57 -1.46 8.32
CA VAL A 14 0.17 -1.03 8.20
C VAL A 14 -0.02 0.33 8.89
N ALA A 15 -0.85 1.18 8.31
CA ALA A 15 -1.32 2.42 8.95
C ALA A 15 -2.85 2.56 8.79
N LEU A 16 -3.47 3.31 9.72
CA LEU A 16 -4.90 3.59 9.69
C LEU A 16 -5.10 5.10 9.55
N SER A 17 -5.81 5.51 8.50
CA SER A 17 -6.29 6.87 8.33
C SER A 17 -7.68 7.01 8.96
N LYS A 18 -7.92 8.13 9.63
CA LYS A 18 -9.21 8.53 10.20
C LYS A 18 -10.08 9.27 9.18
N ARG A 19 -9.47 9.96 8.22
CA ARG A 19 -10.18 10.73 7.20
C ARG A 19 -9.38 10.68 5.89
N PRO A 20 -9.92 10.09 4.82
CA PRO A 20 -10.99 9.08 4.86
C PRO A 20 -10.58 7.86 5.72
N GLU A 21 -11.56 7.13 6.25
CA GLU A 21 -11.32 5.91 7.04
C GLU A 21 -10.78 4.78 6.15
N ARG A 22 -9.46 4.58 6.19
CA ARG A 22 -8.76 3.63 5.31
C ARG A 22 -7.69 2.86 6.05
N ILE A 23 -7.50 1.61 5.65
CA ILE A 23 -6.34 0.80 5.99
C ILE A 23 -5.32 0.90 4.86
N ILE A 24 -4.09 1.24 5.22
CA ILE A 24 -2.95 1.30 4.33
C ILE A 24 -2.08 0.08 4.60
N ILE A 25 -1.78 -0.71 3.58
CA ILE A 25 -0.99 -1.94 3.67
C ILE A 25 0.17 -1.81 2.71
N SER A 26 1.40 -1.98 3.21
CA SER A 26 2.59 -1.98 2.36
C SER A 26 3.04 -3.38 1.95
N ALA A 27 3.75 -3.44 0.84
CA ALA A 27 4.25 -4.67 0.23
C ALA A 27 5.62 -4.41 -0.45
N PRO A 28 6.72 -4.25 0.32
CA PRO A 28 8.01 -3.80 -0.21
C PRO A 28 8.67 -4.79 -1.17
N GLY A 29 8.30 -6.07 -1.16
CA GLY A 29 8.85 -7.08 -2.07
C GLY A 29 8.10 -7.24 -3.39
N SER A 30 7.01 -6.49 -3.59
CA SER A 30 6.26 -6.48 -4.84
C SER A 30 7.11 -5.95 -6.00
N PHE A 31 6.87 -6.50 -7.20
CA PHE A 31 7.47 -6.13 -8.47
C PHE A 31 9.00 -6.01 -8.43
N TYR A 32 9.70 -7.13 -8.24
CA TYR A 32 11.17 -7.15 -8.15
C TYR A 32 11.70 -6.22 -7.05
N PHE A 33 11.00 -6.24 -5.90
CA PHE A 33 11.34 -5.43 -4.73
C PHE A 33 11.35 -3.91 -4.97
N ARG A 34 10.65 -3.46 -6.01
CA ARG A 34 10.31 -2.03 -6.12
C ARG A 34 9.38 -1.62 -5.00
N GLY A 35 8.43 -2.47 -4.65
CA GLY A 35 7.52 -2.30 -3.53
C GLY A 35 6.19 -1.64 -3.91
N GLY A 36 5.18 -1.87 -3.08
CA GLY A 36 3.80 -1.48 -3.30
C GLY A 36 3.11 -0.93 -2.05
N ILE A 37 2.03 -0.18 -2.27
CA ILE A 37 1.14 0.35 -1.23
C ILE A 37 -0.29 0.11 -1.67
N HIS A 38 -1.12 -0.34 -0.75
CA HIS A 38 -2.55 -0.58 -0.94
C HIS A 38 -3.33 0.25 0.05
N SER A 39 -4.40 0.91 -0.41
CA SER A 39 -5.26 1.76 0.41
C SER A 39 -6.70 1.30 0.25
N LEU A 40 -7.33 0.80 1.31
CA LEU A 40 -8.65 0.18 1.27
C LEU A 40 -9.59 0.86 2.28
N PRO A 41 -10.86 1.12 1.93
CA PRO A 41 -11.83 1.70 2.86
C PRO A 41 -12.18 0.69 3.97
N ILE A 42 -12.25 1.15 5.23
CA ILE A 42 -12.53 0.27 6.37
C ILE A 42 -14.00 -0.13 6.43
N LEU A 43 -14.93 0.83 6.28
CA LEU A 43 -16.36 0.59 6.53
C LEU A 43 -17.10 -0.13 5.39
N GLU A 44 -16.53 -0.15 4.19
CA GLU A 44 -17.17 -0.80 3.04
C GLU A 44 -16.96 -2.32 3.02
N HIS A 45 -16.13 -2.85 3.93
CA HIS A 45 -15.74 -4.25 3.92
C HIS A 45 -15.95 -4.93 5.28
N ASN A 46 -16.54 -6.12 5.28
CA ASN A 46 -16.53 -6.97 6.48
C ASN A 46 -15.20 -7.72 6.57
N TRP A 47 -14.25 -7.19 7.34
CA TRP A 47 -12.90 -7.73 7.49
C TRP A 47 -12.83 -9.03 8.29
N ILE A 48 -13.89 -9.36 9.03
CA ILE A 48 -13.95 -10.55 9.91
C ILE A 48 -15.17 -11.37 9.51
N ASP A 49 -14.94 -12.49 8.80
CA ASP A 49 -15.98 -13.49 8.57
C ASP A 49 -15.98 -14.52 9.71
N THR A 50 -16.80 -14.27 10.74
CA THR A 50 -16.92 -15.15 11.91
C THR A 50 -17.61 -16.49 11.60
N ARG A 51 -18.16 -16.67 10.40
CA ARG A 51 -18.92 -17.87 10.01
C ARG A 51 -18.04 -19.03 9.54
N HIS A 52 -16.80 -18.76 9.13
CA HIS A 52 -15.86 -19.78 8.64
C HIS A 52 -14.47 -19.65 9.27
N PRO A 53 -14.30 -19.88 10.58
CA PRO A 53 -13.04 -19.66 11.30
C PRO A 53 -11.86 -20.55 10.84
N PHE A 54 -12.10 -21.57 10.00
CA PHE A 54 -11.08 -22.54 9.55
C PHE A 54 -11.08 -22.84 8.05
N ILE A 55 -12.01 -22.27 7.27
CA ILE A 55 -12.11 -22.54 5.83
C ILE A 55 -12.02 -21.22 5.07
N ALA A 56 -10.80 -20.99 4.57
CA ALA A 56 -10.37 -19.91 3.71
C ALA A 56 -10.58 -18.51 4.28
N PRO A 57 -9.54 -17.65 4.38
CA PRO A 57 -9.82 -16.22 4.45
C PRO A 57 -10.73 -15.93 3.26
N HIS A 58 -11.93 -15.42 3.52
CA HIS A 58 -12.69 -14.69 2.50
C HIS A 58 -11.63 -13.79 1.84
N TYR A 59 -11.43 -13.90 0.52
CA TYR A 59 -10.37 -13.15 -0.16
C TYR A 59 -10.96 -11.78 -0.53
N PRO A 60 -10.97 -10.77 0.37
CA PRO A 60 -11.51 -9.45 0.06
C PRO A 60 -10.83 -8.87 -1.19
N TRP A 61 -9.57 -9.26 -1.41
CA TRP A 61 -8.72 -8.84 -2.53
C TRP A 61 -9.32 -9.11 -3.92
N ARG A 62 -10.28 -10.04 -4.06
CA ARG A 62 -10.94 -10.34 -5.34
C ARG A 62 -12.19 -9.48 -5.58
N GLU A 63 -12.81 -8.96 -4.53
CA GLU A 63 -13.99 -8.08 -4.59
C GLU A 63 -13.61 -6.60 -4.48
N VAL A 64 -12.50 -6.28 -3.80
CA VAL A 64 -11.92 -4.94 -3.78
C VAL A 64 -11.13 -4.74 -5.07
N GLY A 65 -11.86 -4.45 -6.16
CA GLY A 65 -11.36 -4.13 -7.50
C GLY A 65 -10.50 -2.85 -7.58
N TRP A 66 -9.87 -2.46 -6.48
CA TRP A 66 -9.08 -1.25 -6.33
C TRP A 66 -7.80 -1.55 -5.54
N LEU A 67 -6.99 -2.50 -6.01
CA LEU A 67 -5.55 -2.30 -5.91
C LEU A 67 -5.22 -1.09 -6.79
N ARG A 68 -5.44 0.11 -6.25
CA ARG A 68 -4.86 1.32 -6.80
C ARG A 68 -3.38 1.25 -6.47
N TYR A 69 -2.64 0.58 -7.34
CA TYR A 69 -1.25 0.96 -7.51
C TYR A 69 -1.25 2.44 -7.88
N PRO A 70 -0.37 3.30 -7.34
CA PRO A 70 -0.20 4.62 -7.91
C PRO A 70 -0.05 4.45 -9.42
N THR A 71 -1.02 4.99 -10.16
CA THR A 71 -1.33 4.65 -11.56
C THR A 71 -0.29 5.14 -12.56
N ASN A 72 0.82 5.69 -12.08
CA ASN A 72 1.98 6.05 -12.89
C ASN A 72 3.17 5.18 -12.48
N TYR A 73 3.13 3.91 -12.87
CA TYR A 73 4.28 3.02 -12.85
C TYR A 73 5.22 3.38 -14.00
N SER A 74 5.82 4.58 -13.95
CA SER A 74 6.93 4.91 -14.84
C SER A 74 8.09 4.01 -14.43
N ALA A 75 8.46 3.06 -15.29
CA ALA A 75 9.65 2.22 -15.07
C ALA A 75 10.95 3.04 -14.89
N ASN A 76 10.90 4.35 -15.12
CA ASN A 76 12.02 5.27 -14.96
C ASN A 76 12.06 5.97 -13.60
N GLU A 77 11.01 5.88 -12.77
CA GLU A 77 10.94 6.59 -11.49
C GLU A 77 11.47 5.75 -10.31
N TYR A 78 11.30 4.42 -10.36
CA TYR A 78 11.69 3.52 -9.28
C TYR A 78 12.68 2.45 -9.75
N ASP A 79 13.83 2.41 -9.09
CA ASP A 79 14.81 1.34 -9.27
C ASP A 79 14.25 0.00 -8.75
N ASP A 80 14.61 -1.11 -9.39
CA ASP A 80 14.44 -2.43 -8.78
C ASP A 80 15.13 -2.44 -7.41
N TRP A 81 14.56 -3.18 -6.44
CA TRP A 81 15.10 -3.26 -5.08
C TRP A 81 15.10 -1.95 -4.28
N CYS A 82 14.28 -0.97 -4.65
CA CYS A 82 14.17 0.29 -3.90
C CYS A 82 13.38 0.16 -2.57
N TYR A 83 12.59 -0.91 -2.40
CA TYR A 83 11.77 -1.23 -1.23
C TYR A 83 10.77 -0.13 -0.84
N ARG A 84 10.07 0.43 -1.81
CA ARG A 84 8.99 1.39 -1.57
C ARG A 84 7.92 0.79 -0.64
N GLY A 85 7.54 1.53 0.38
CA GLY A 85 6.63 1.03 1.41
C GLY A 85 7.30 0.21 2.51
N TYR A 86 8.62 0.30 2.64
CA TYR A 86 9.33 -0.25 3.80
C TYR A 86 8.76 0.29 5.13
N ALA A 87 8.41 1.57 5.15
CA ALA A 87 7.61 2.22 6.16
C ALA A 87 6.54 3.13 5.53
N VAL A 88 5.49 3.40 6.30
CA VAL A 88 4.25 4.09 6.01
C VAL A 88 3.79 4.84 7.26
N ALA A 89 3.22 6.01 7.05
CA ALA A 89 2.50 6.77 8.07
C ALA A 89 1.35 7.52 7.39
N VAL A 90 0.48 8.13 8.19
CA VAL A 90 -0.58 9.00 7.69
C VAL A 90 -0.60 10.31 8.46
N GLY A 91 -0.95 11.40 7.78
CA GLY A 91 -1.00 12.74 8.37
C GLY A 91 -1.64 13.73 7.40
N ASN A 92 -2.02 14.90 7.89
CA ASN A 92 -2.51 15.98 7.05
C ASN A 92 -1.33 16.87 6.67
N PHE A 93 -1.06 16.98 5.37
CA PHE A 93 0.07 17.70 4.80
C PHE A 93 -0.33 18.74 3.74
N ASN A 94 -1.61 18.81 3.37
CA ASN A 94 -2.11 19.73 2.34
C ASN A 94 -3.24 20.67 2.85
N GLU A 95 -3.50 20.67 4.16
CA GLU A 95 -4.54 21.45 4.83
C GLU A 95 -5.98 21.12 4.38
N ASP A 96 -6.19 19.99 3.70
CA ASP A 96 -7.52 19.42 3.51
C ASP A 96 -7.91 18.56 4.73
N ASP A 97 -9.18 18.22 4.93
CA ASP A 97 -9.60 17.44 6.11
C ASP A 97 -9.15 15.95 6.06
N ASN A 98 -8.54 15.52 4.96
CA ASN A 98 -8.03 14.19 4.73
C ASN A 98 -6.59 14.05 5.21
N GLN A 99 -6.16 12.80 5.37
CA GLN A 99 -4.80 12.45 5.72
C GLN A 99 -4.14 11.79 4.51
N GLU A 100 -3.08 12.41 4.02
CA GLU A 100 -2.17 11.81 3.06
C GLU A 100 -1.43 10.61 3.66
N ILE A 101 -0.95 9.77 2.76
CA ILE A 101 -0.11 8.62 3.03
C ILE A 101 1.33 9.04 2.82
N VAL A 102 2.15 8.84 3.84
CA VAL A 102 3.59 9.00 3.80
C VAL A 102 4.20 7.63 3.54
N VAL A 103 5.11 7.51 2.57
CA VAL A 103 5.71 6.24 2.15
C VAL A 103 7.23 6.39 2.08
N SER A 104 7.98 5.56 2.78
CA SER A 104 9.44 5.55 2.68
C SER A 104 9.94 4.68 1.53
N ILE A 105 11.06 5.08 0.92
CA ILE A 105 11.76 4.31 -0.11
C ILE A 105 13.24 4.33 0.22
N PRO A 106 13.74 3.41 1.06
CA PRO A 106 15.07 3.52 1.66
C PRO A 106 16.21 3.43 0.64
N LYS A 107 15.98 2.78 -0.51
CA LYS A 107 17.04 2.51 -1.49
C LYS A 107 16.91 3.30 -2.80
N LEU A 108 15.97 4.24 -2.90
CA LEU A 108 15.77 5.03 -4.11
C LEU A 108 17.04 5.78 -4.53
N HIS A 109 17.29 5.87 -5.85
CA HIS A 109 18.38 6.63 -6.45
C HIS A 109 19.76 6.27 -5.88
N ASN A 110 20.13 4.99 -5.95
CA ASN A 110 21.37 4.45 -5.41
C ASN A 110 21.55 4.68 -3.90
N TYR A 111 20.61 4.17 -3.08
CA TYR A 111 20.71 4.19 -1.61
C TYR A 111 20.66 5.58 -0.96
N ARG A 112 20.26 6.62 -1.70
CA ARG A 112 20.01 7.95 -1.12
C ARG A 112 18.75 7.96 -0.28
N GLY A 113 17.77 7.17 -0.70
CA GLY A 113 16.47 7.08 -0.07
C GLY A 113 15.58 8.27 -0.38
N ALA A 114 14.28 8.08 -0.19
CA ALA A 114 13.28 9.12 -0.36
C ALA A 114 12.06 8.86 0.53
N VAL A 115 11.22 9.89 0.63
CA VAL A 115 9.89 9.81 1.23
C VAL A 115 8.91 10.44 0.25
N GLU A 116 7.82 9.73 0.00
CA GLU A 116 6.69 10.21 -0.80
C GLU A 116 5.53 10.56 0.10
N ILE A 117 4.78 11.58 -0.31
CA ILE A 117 3.52 11.98 0.29
C ILE A 117 2.48 11.93 -0.82
N MET A 118 1.41 11.18 -0.60
CA MET A 118 0.38 10.90 -1.58
C MET A 118 -1.00 11.05 -0.99
N ASN A 119 -1.98 11.42 -1.81
CA ASN A 119 -3.38 11.44 -1.39
C ASN A 119 -3.84 10.04 -0.92
N SER A 120 -4.76 10.03 0.05
CA SER A 120 -5.30 8.82 0.68
C SER A 120 -5.93 7.82 -0.29
N ASN A 121 -6.43 8.32 -1.42
CA ASN A 121 -7.12 7.53 -2.43
C ASN A 121 -6.17 6.94 -3.47
N LEU A 122 -4.86 7.21 -3.37
CA LEU A 122 -3.82 6.80 -4.33
C LEU A 122 -4.13 7.27 -5.77
N ASP A 123 -4.81 8.42 -5.89
CA ASP A 123 -5.17 9.12 -7.13
C ASP A 123 -4.17 10.22 -7.48
#